data_AF-A0A370FDB3-F1
#
_entry.id   AF-A0A370FDB3-F1
#
_cell.length_a   1.000
_cell.length_b   1.000
_cell.length_c   1.000
_cell.angle_alpha   90.00
_cell.angle_beta   90.00
_cell.angle_gamma   90.00
#
_symmetry.space_group_name_H-M   'P 1'
#
loop_
_entity.id
_entity.type
_entity.pdbx_description
1 polymer ?
#
loop_
_entity_poly.entity_id
_entity_poly.type
_entity_poly.pdbx_seq_one_letter_code
_entity_poly.pdbx_strand_id
1 'polypeptide(L)'
;MPASGRILNLLLASRVVSADEAAALVPPGANIGMSGFTGAGYPKAVPQALARRIGEAQARGEGFRIGLWTGASTGPELDGALAAVDGIEMRLPFQSDPTLRKLINSGRMHFTDMHLSHVA
;
A
#
# COMPACT_ATOMS: atom_id res chain seq x y z
N MET A 1 21.61 -30.69 -5.90
CA MET A 1 20.38 -30.01 -6.36
C MET A 1 20.50 -28.55 -5.97
N PRO A 2 20.53 -27.57 -6.88
CA PRO A 2 20.41 -26.17 -6.46
C PRO A 2 19.02 -26.00 -5.85
N ALA A 3 18.93 -25.40 -4.67
CA ALA A 3 17.67 -25.23 -3.94
C ALA A 3 16.63 -24.52 -4.83
N SER A 4 15.46 -25.14 -5.00
CA SER A 4 14.35 -24.66 -5.84
C SER A 4 13.62 -23.45 -5.22
N GLY A 5 14.33 -22.34 -5.01
CA GLY A 5 13.80 -21.10 -4.42
C GLY A 5 13.47 -20.03 -5.45
N ARG A 6 12.52 -19.14 -5.15
CA ARG A 6 12.22 -17.95 -5.99
C ARG A 6 13.33 -16.89 -5.95
N ILE A 7 14.19 -16.91 -4.92
CA ILE A 7 15.27 -15.95 -4.70
C ILE A 7 16.59 -16.64 -5.00
N LEU A 8 17.17 -16.34 -6.17
CA LEU A 8 18.39 -17.01 -6.64
C LEU A 8 19.68 -16.38 -6.08
N ASN A 9 19.61 -15.13 -5.63
CA ASN A 9 20.75 -14.41 -5.06
C ASN A 9 20.78 -14.59 -3.53
N LEU A 10 21.85 -15.20 -3.01
CA LEU A 10 21.97 -15.52 -1.58
C LEU A 10 22.04 -14.28 -0.66
N LEU A 11 22.64 -13.19 -1.13
CA LEU A 11 22.67 -11.93 -0.37
C LEU A 11 21.28 -11.30 -0.24
N LEU A 12 20.42 -11.47 -1.24
CA LEU A 12 19.01 -11.04 -1.14
C LEU A 12 18.18 -12.03 -0.32
N ALA A 13 18.49 -13.32 -0.37
CA ALA A 13 17.82 -14.32 0.45
C ALA A 13 18.02 -14.07 1.96
N SER A 14 19.16 -13.50 2.36
CA SER A 14 19.40 -13.11 3.76
C SER A 14 18.63 -11.87 4.21
N ARG A 15 17.86 -11.22 3.33
CA ARG A 15 17.00 -10.06 3.65
C ARG A 15 15.52 -10.42 3.77
N VAL A 16 15.17 -11.71 3.73
CA VAL A 16 13.79 -12.14 3.92
C VAL A 16 13.38 -11.84 5.36
N VAL A 17 12.33 -11.04 5.49
CA VAL A 17 11.70 -10.65 6.77
C VAL A 17 10.20 -10.88 6.68
N SER A 18 9.52 -10.89 7.82
CA SER A 18 8.07 -10.94 7.87
C SER A 18 7.41 -9.69 7.28
N ALA A 19 6.11 -9.77 6.98
CA ALA A 19 5.35 -8.63 6.49
C ALA A 19 5.27 -7.50 7.52
N ASP A 20 5.19 -7.84 8.82
CA ASP A 20 5.15 -6.87 9.91
C ASP A 20 6.49 -6.14 10.07
N GLU A 21 7.62 -6.86 9.99
CA GLU A 21 8.94 -6.24 9.99
C GLU A 21 9.14 -5.31 8.78
N ALA A 22 8.69 -5.73 7.59
CA ALA A 22 8.72 -4.87 6.40
C ALA A 22 7.83 -3.62 6.56
N ALA A 23 6.62 -3.78 7.10
CA ALA A 23 5.70 -2.68 7.34
C ALA A 23 6.21 -1.70 8.41
N ALA A 24 7.02 -2.16 9.37
CA ALA A 24 7.64 -1.32 10.39
C ALA A 24 8.61 -0.28 9.81
N LEU A 25 9.16 -0.53 8.61
CA LEU A 25 10.08 0.38 7.92
C LEU A 25 9.40 1.62 7.34
N VAL A 26 8.06 1.64 7.27
CA VAL A 26 7.29 2.75 6.70
C VAL A 26 7.01 3.80 7.80
N PRO A 27 7.54 5.03 7.73
CA PRO A 27 7.17 6.07 8.68
C PRO A 27 5.79 6.70 8.36
N PRO A 28 5.08 7.27 9.35
CA PRO A 28 3.94 8.15 9.11
C PRO A 28 4.30 9.29 8.15
N GLY A 29 3.40 9.61 7.23
CA GLY A 29 3.59 10.66 6.22
C GLY A 29 4.45 10.25 5.02
N ALA A 30 4.93 9.01 4.94
CA ALA A 30 5.69 8.53 3.78
C ALA A 30 4.84 8.48 2.50
N ASN A 31 5.48 8.77 1.37
CA ASN A 31 4.94 8.44 0.04
C ASN A 31 5.49 7.08 -0.41
N ILE A 32 4.63 6.17 -0.83
CA ILE A 32 4.99 4.79 -1.14
C ILE A 32 4.52 4.44 -2.55
N GLY A 33 5.48 4.02 -3.38
CA GLY A 33 5.22 3.36 -4.65
C GLY A 33 4.93 1.88 -4.44
N MET A 34 3.81 1.38 -4.98
CA MET A 34 3.47 -0.04 -4.98
C MET A 34 3.09 -0.49 -6.39
N SER A 35 3.52 -1.70 -6.77
CA SER A 35 3.04 -2.32 -8.00
C SER A 35 1.53 -2.51 -7.95
N GLY A 36 0.91 -2.68 -9.12
CA GLY A 36 -0.53 -2.91 -9.22
C GLY A 36 -1.12 -2.23 -10.44
N PHE A 37 -1.81 -3.01 -11.27
CA PHE A 37 -2.50 -2.50 -12.44
C PHE A 37 -3.74 -3.36 -12.68
N THR A 38 -4.92 -2.75 -12.75
CA THR A 38 -6.20 -3.44 -13.00
C THR A 38 -6.45 -4.65 -12.09
N GLY A 39 -6.10 -4.54 -10.80
CA GLY A 39 -6.27 -5.66 -9.85
C GLY A 39 -5.25 -6.80 -10.00
N ALA A 40 -4.18 -6.61 -10.77
CA ALA A 40 -3.10 -7.60 -10.94
C ALA A 40 -1.76 -7.08 -10.43
N GLY A 41 -0.92 -7.98 -9.91
CA GLY A 41 0.48 -7.70 -9.59
C GLY A 41 0.77 -6.79 -8.37
N TYR A 42 -0.24 -6.43 -7.57
CA TYR A 42 -0.05 -5.60 -6.37
C TYR A 42 0.37 -6.42 -5.13
N PRO A 43 1.15 -5.83 -4.19
CA PRO A 43 1.54 -6.49 -2.95
C PRO A 43 0.32 -6.71 -2.04
N LYS A 44 0.30 -7.82 -1.31
CA LYS A 44 -0.86 -8.22 -0.48
C LYS A 44 -0.53 -8.26 1.01
N ALA A 45 0.54 -8.96 1.39
CA ALA A 45 0.87 -9.16 2.80
C ALA A 45 1.34 -7.89 3.52
N VAL A 46 2.26 -7.13 2.93
CA VAL A 46 2.81 -5.92 3.55
C VAL A 46 1.75 -4.82 3.72
N PRO A 47 0.87 -4.53 2.75
CA PRO A 47 -0.20 -3.55 2.96
C PRO A 47 -1.18 -3.92 4.08
N GLN A 48 -1.51 -5.21 4.24
CA GLN A 48 -2.34 -5.66 5.37
C GLN A 48 -1.63 -5.46 6.72
N ALA A 49 -0.34 -5.74 6.80
CA ALA A 49 0.46 -5.48 8.00
C ALA A 49 0.55 -3.98 8.31
N LEU A 50 0.74 -3.16 7.27
CA LEU A 50 0.74 -1.71 7.40
C LEU A 50 -0.61 -1.18 7.88
N ALA A 51 -1.73 -1.70 7.34
CA ALA A 51 -3.07 -1.31 7.79
C ALA A 51 -3.29 -1.61 9.28
N ARG A 52 -2.87 -2.79 9.77
CA ARG A 52 -2.91 -3.11 11.21
C ARG A 52 -2.11 -2.11 12.03
N ARG A 53 -0.86 -1.84 11.63
CA ARG A 53 0.03 -0.89 12.33
C ARG A 53 -0.54 0.54 12.36
N ILE A 54 -1.16 0.98 11.26
CA ILE A 54 -1.87 2.26 11.20
C ILE A 54 -3.04 2.28 12.18
N GLY A 55 -3.89 1.25 12.16
CA GLY A 55 -5.03 1.15 13.08
C GLY A 55 -4.61 1.13 14.55
N GLU A 56 -3.53 0.44 14.89
CA GLU A 56 -2.95 0.43 16.25
C GLU A 56 -2.44 1.82 16.67
N ALA A 57 -1.78 2.55 15.77
CA ALA A 57 -1.32 3.91 16.04
C ALA A 57 -2.51 4.86 16.28
N GLN A 58 -3.53 4.78 15.43
CA GLN A 58 -4.76 5.56 15.59
C GLN A 58 -5.50 5.24 16.89
N ALA A 59 -5.52 3.97 17.31
CA ALA A 59 -6.11 3.58 18.60
C ALA A 59 -5.37 4.20 19.81
N ARG A 60 -4.09 4.55 19.65
CA ARG A 60 -3.31 5.32 20.63
C ARG A 60 -3.45 6.84 20.47
N GLY A 61 -4.25 7.32 19.53
CA GLY A 61 -4.40 8.75 19.22
C GLY A 61 -3.26 9.33 18.38
N GLU A 62 -2.42 8.48 17.77
CA GLU A 62 -1.32 8.90 16.92
C GLU A 62 -1.80 9.02 15.46
N GLY A 63 -1.44 10.14 14.81
CA GLY A 63 -1.71 10.32 13.37
C GLY A 63 -0.80 9.43 12.53
N PHE A 64 -1.39 8.56 11.72
CA PHE A 64 -0.65 7.73 10.77
C PHE A 64 -1.42 7.59 9.46
N ARG A 65 -0.98 8.32 8.44
CA ARG A 65 -1.44 8.19 7.05
C ARG A 65 -0.23 8.21 6.11
N ILE A 66 -0.41 7.71 4.88
CA ILE A 66 0.63 7.65 3.84
C ILE A 66 0.12 8.21 2.51
N GLY A 67 1.02 8.62 1.63
CA GLY A 67 0.73 8.73 0.20
C GLY A 67 0.90 7.39 -0.50
N LEU A 68 -0.09 6.95 -1.29
CA LEU A 68 -0.06 5.68 -2.01
C LEU A 68 -0.07 5.90 -3.52
N TRP A 69 1.02 5.54 -4.18
CA TRP A 69 1.24 5.71 -5.61
C TRP A 69 1.35 4.35 -6.28
N THR A 70 0.55 4.10 -7.31
CA THR A 70 0.49 2.80 -7.97
C THR A 70 0.60 2.93 -9.48
N GLY A 71 0.65 1.80 -10.21
CA GLY A 71 0.47 1.83 -11.66
C GLY A 71 -0.96 2.23 -12.04
N ALA A 72 -1.95 1.51 -11.53
CA ALA A 72 -3.37 1.82 -11.65
C ALA A 72 -4.16 1.25 -10.45
N SER A 73 -5.34 0.66 -10.66
CA SER A 73 -6.13 0.08 -9.58
C SER A 73 -5.50 -1.18 -8.99
N THR A 74 -5.74 -1.38 -7.70
CA THR A 74 -5.27 -2.56 -6.96
C THR A 74 -6.47 -3.39 -6.49
N GLY A 75 -6.47 -3.92 -5.26
CA GLY A 75 -7.54 -4.75 -4.74
C GLY A 75 -7.71 -4.65 -3.23
N PRO A 76 -8.59 -5.50 -2.65
CA PRO A 76 -8.98 -5.43 -1.24
C PRO A 76 -7.81 -5.48 -0.26
N GLU A 77 -6.76 -6.25 -0.56
CA GLU A 77 -5.62 -6.43 0.31
C GLU A 77 -4.70 -5.20 0.38
N LEU A 78 -4.83 -4.25 -0.55
CA LEU A 78 -4.06 -3.00 -0.59
C LEU A 78 -4.98 -1.78 -0.42
N ASP A 79 -5.67 -1.36 -1.48
CA ASP A 79 -6.54 -0.18 -1.47
C ASP A 79 -7.62 -0.33 -0.40
N GLY A 80 -8.30 -1.48 -0.34
CA GLY A 80 -9.37 -1.74 0.63
C GLY A 80 -8.88 -1.76 2.08
N ALA A 81 -7.77 -2.46 2.35
CA ALA A 81 -7.21 -2.61 3.69
C ALA A 81 -6.74 -1.28 4.27
N LEU A 82 -6.04 -0.46 3.48
CA LEU A 82 -5.57 0.85 3.93
C LEU A 82 -6.71 1.88 4.03
N ALA A 83 -7.72 1.80 3.15
CA ALA A 83 -8.91 2.63 3.25
C ALA A 83 -9.73 2.35 4.52
N ALA A 84 -9.84 1.08 4.92
CA ALA A 84 -10.60 0.66 6.10
C ALA A 84 -10.09 1.29 7.41
N VAL A 85 -8.82 1.68 7.44
CA VAL A 85 -8.18 2.34 8.59
C VAL A 85 -7.91 3.84 8.32
N ASP A 86 -8.56 4.45 7.32
CA ASP A 86 -8.33 5.85 6.90
C ASP A 86 -6.84 6.19 6.69
N GLY A 87 -6.05 5.19 6.30
CA GLY A 87 -4.58 5.23 6.33
C GLY A 87 -3.94 5.89 5.12
N ILE A 88 -4.72 6.37 4.16
CA ILE A 88 -4.22 7.01 2.93
C ILE A 88 -4.57 8.48 2.97
N GLU A 89 -3.56 9.34 2.92
CA GLU A 89 -3.68 10.80 2.79
C GLU A 89 -3.92 11.20 1.34
N MET A 90 -3.08 10.67 0.43
CA MET A 90 -3.11 10.97 -1.00
C MET A 90 -3.01 9.71 -1.84
N ARG A 91 -3.84 9.59 -2.88
CA ARG A 91 -3.85 8.45 -3.80
C ARG A 91 -3.68 8.89 -5.25
N LEU A 92 -2.82 8.20 -6.01
CA LEU A 92 -2.68 8.36 -7.47
C LEU A 92 -2.17 7.08 -8.16
N PRO A 93 -2.40 6.88 -9.48
CA PRO A 93 -3.21 7.71 -10.38
C PRO A 93 -4.63 7.16 -10.61
N PHE A 94 -4.92 5.91 -10.21
CA PHE A 94 -6.22 5.30 -10.48
C PHE A 94 -6.62 4.34 -9.37
N GLN A 95 -7.91 4.32 -9.03
CA GLN A 95 -8.51 3.41 -8.06
C GLN A 95 -9.89 2.96 -8.53
N SER A 96 -10.29 1.74 -8.16
CA SER A 96 -11.64 1.21 -8.42
C SER A 96 -12.33 0.71 -7.14
N ASP A 97 -11.68 0.84 -5.99
CA ASP A 97 -12.19 0.37 -4.70
C ASP A 97 -13.35 1.27 -4.21
N PRO A 98 -14.50 0.67 -3.82
CA PRO A 98 -15.67 1.44 -3.41
C PRO A 98 -15.48 2.21 -2.09
N THR A 99 -14.60 1.75 -1.20
CA THR A 99 -14.30 2.44 0.07
C THR A 99 -13.47 3.68 -0.21
N LEU A 100 -12.41 3.56 -1.03
CA LEU A 100 -11.63 4.74 -1.46
C LEU A 100 -12.50 5.74 -2.21
N ARG A 101 -13.33 5.28 -3.15
CA ARG A 101 -14.25 6.17 -3.88
C ARG A 101 -15.14 6.99 -2.94
N LYS A 102 -15.65 6.38 -1.85
CA LYS A 102 -16.42 7.10 -0.83
C LYS A 102 -15.58 8.12 -0.08
N LEU A 103 -14.37 7.75 0.35
CA LEU A 103 -13.46 8.66 1.07
C LEU A 103 -13.09 9.88 0.23
N ILE A 104 -12.75 9.67 -1.05
CA ILE A 104 -12.46 10.74 -2.03
C ILE A 104 -13.67 11.66 -2.17
N ASN A 105 -14.84 11.09 -2.48
CA ASN A 105 -16.05 11.88 -2.73
C ASN A 105 -16.55 12.61 -1.48
N SER A 106 -16.15 12.17 -0.28
CA SER A 106 -16.43 12.85 0.99
C SER A 106 -15.39 13.91 1.36
N GLY A 107 -14.35 14.11 0.54
CA GLY A 107 -13.25 15.05 0.83
C GLY A 107 -12.30 14.61 1.94
N ARG A 108 -12.37 13.34 2.37
CA ARG A 108 -11.51 12.80 3.45
C ARG A 108 -10.14 12.33 2.96
N MET A 109 -9.96 12.17 1.66
CA MET A 109 -8.70 11.74 1.05
C MET A 109 -8.42 12.53 -0.22
N HIS A 110 -7.17 12.95 -0.40
CA HIS A 110 -6.73 13.58 -1.64
C HIS A 110 -6.57 12.54 -2.75
N PHE A 111 -7.02 12.87 -3.95
CA PHE A 111 -6.88 12.02 -5.12
C PHE A 111 -6.49 12.86 -6.33
N THR A 112 -5.60 12.32 -7.15
CA THR A 112 -5.22 12.92 -8.43
C THR A 112 -5.15 11.82 -9.48
N ASP A 113 -6.07 11.90 -10.44
CA ASP A 113 -6.13 11.03 -11.62
C ASP A 113 -5.29 11.57 -12.76
N MET A 114 -4.01 11.24 -12.72
CA MET A 114 -3.06 11.58 -13.78
C MET A 114 -3.15 10.58 -14.93
N HIS A 115 -2.82 11.04 -16.14
CA HIS A 115 -2.63 10.14 -17.29
C HIS A 115 -1.58 9.07 -16.94
N LEU A 116 -1.92 7.79 -17.10
CA LEU A 116 -1.13 6.68 -16.54
C LEU A 116 0.35 6.72 -16.99
N SER A 117 0.61 7.04 -18.27
CA SER A 117 1.97 7.13 -18.83
C SER A 117 2.81 8.31 -18.32
N HIS A 118 2.23 9.24 -17.56
CA HIS A 118 2.96 10.34 -16.92
C HIS A 118 3.37 10.00 -15.48
N VAL A 119 3.00 8.82 -14.99
CA VAL A 119 3.29 8.36 -13.63
C VAL A 119 4.07 7.04 -13.63
N ALA A 120 3.68 6.08 -14.47
CA ALA A 120 4.14 4.69 -14.45
C ALA A 120 4.79 4.24 -15.77
#